data_AF-A0A7S2MDB0-F1
#
_entry.id   AF-A0A7S2MDB0-F1
#
_cell.length_a   1.000
_cell.length_b   1.000
_cell.length_c   1.000
_cell.angle_alpha   90.00
_cell.angle_beta   90.00
_cell.angle_gamma   90.00
#
_symmetry.space_group_name_H-M   'P 1'
#
loop_
_entity.id
_entity.type
_entity.pdbx_description
1 polymer ?
#
loop_
_entity_poly.entity_id
_entity_poly.type
_entity_poly.pdbx_seq_one_letter_code
_entity_poly.pdbx_strand_id
1 'polypeptide(L)'
;LSSMAPSQVLLVPILLCWNIATSFTNPTALHRTATKSVTLDATATTPTISARESGLALLLDDGTRKSHSMAENTAFVGGFFRGMSSKKSFAQLTASLYFIYEAMEGAFGQEDAGAAVKAMDFPSLRRLESIERDMEYYYGTSWRSTVRPSPAARAYVARIKELGASEDPKKKELLVAHQYTRYLGDLFGGQMMAGMATKSLGLDEGQGVAFYDFPDIDNNKEFIEEWYAQCNSLPFSEVEKAELVDEANLVFKMNIAVFEELEGSAAAAVWSFVASSFLEKSREANPVLRGVLGFL
;
A
#
# COMPACT_ATOMS: atom_id res chain seq x y z
N LEU A 1 36.70 -9.37 23.42
CA LEU A 1 35.52 -8.96 24.20
C LEU A 1 35.31 -7.45 24.04
N SER A 2 34.55 -7.05 23.02
CA SER A 2 33.75 -5.81 23.01
C SER A 2 32.91 -5.74 21.74
N SER A 3 31.60 -5.83 21.94
CA SER A 3 30.56 -5.00 21.31
C SER A 3 30.50 -4.90 19.78
N MET A 4 29.64 -5.73 19.16
CA MET A 4 28.89 -5.39 17.95
C MET A 4 27.40 -5.26 18.29
N ALA A 5 26.78 -4.19 17.79
CA ALA A 5 25.43 -3.74 18.11
C ALA A 5 24.33 -4.59 17.42
N PRO A 6 23.14 -4.74 18.04
CA PRO A 6 22.05 -5.55 17.52
C PRO A 6 21.17 -4.73 16.57
N SER A 7 21.47 -4.73 15.27
CA SER A 7 20.57 -4.17 14.23
C SER A 7 20.30 -5.13 13.07
N GLN A 8 20.68 -6.41 13.17
CA GLN A 8 20.50 -7.39 12.10
C GLN A 8 19.53 -8.55 12.40
N VAL A 9 18.75 -8.47 13.48
CA VAL A 9 17.87 -9.60 13.89
C VAL A 9 16.37 -9.37 13.59
N LEU A 10 15.98 -8.25 12.96
CA LEU A 10 14.56 -7.95 12.67
C LEU A 10 14.18 -7.95 11.18
N LEU A 11 15.10 -8.31 10.27
CA LEU A 11 14.86 -8.28 8.82
C LEU A 11 14.36 -9.60 8.21
N VAL A 12 14.23 -10.66 9.00
CA VAL A 12 13.86 -12.01 8.54
C VAL A 12 12.38 -12.40 8.77
N PRO A 13 11.60 -11.85 9.73
CA PRO A 13 10.19 -12.24 9.89
C PRO A 13 9.23 -11.61 8.88
N ILE A 14 9.58 -10.46 8.27
CA ILE A 14 8.66 -9.66 7.45
C ILE A 14 8.46 -10.28 6.05
N LEU A 15 9.44 -11.04 5.55
CA LEU A 15 9.32 -11.84 4.32
C LEU A 15 8.52 -13.14 4.52
N LEU A 16 8.27 -13.57 5.76
CA LEU A 16 7.55 -14.82 6.04
C LEU A 16 6.03 -14.62 6.15
N CYS A 17 5.53 -13.48 6.65
CA CYS A 17 4.11 -13.37 6.98
C CYS A 17 3.16 -13.17 5.78
N TRP A 18 3.63 -12.71 4.61
CA TRP A 18 2.78 -12.68 3.40
C TRP A 18 2.82 -14.01 2.63
N ASN A 19 3.93 -14.75 2.71
CA ASN A 19 4.01 -16.13 2.19
C ASN A 19 3.16 -17.13 3.01
N ILE A 20 2.88 -16.84 4.29
CA ILE A 20 2.01 -17.68 5.14
C ILE A 20 0.52 -17.49 4.76
N ALA A 21 0.12 -16.33 4.26
CA ALA A 21 -1.25 -16.14 3.74
C ALA A 21 -1.50 -16.82 2.39
N THR A 22 -0.44 -17.16 1.65
CA THR A 22 -0.51 -17.86 0.35
C THR A 22 -0.10 -19.34 0.42
N SER A 23 0.21 -19.87 1.60
CA SER A 23 0.71 -21.26 1.76
C SER A 23 0.02 -22.00 2.91
N PHE A 24 -1.29 -22.23 2.81
CA PHE A 24 -1.95 -23.30 3.57
C PHE A 24 -2.14 -24.53 2.68
N THR A 25 -1.03 -25.20 2.35
CA THR A 25 -1.07 -26.63 2.05
C THR A 25 -0.35 -27.37 3.18
N ASN A 26 -1.09 -28.25 3.87
CA ASN A 26 -0.66 -29.09 4.99
C ASN A 26 0.76 -29.67 4.80
N PRO A 27 1.71 -29.43 5.73
CA PRO A 27 2.98 -30.12 5.72
C PRO A 27 2.83 -31.55 6.28
N THR A 28 3.04 -32.51 5.38
CA THR A 28 3.67 -33.84 5.58
C THR A 28 3.24 -34.71 6.76
N ALA A 29 2.56 -35.79 6.40
CA ALA A 29 2.62 -37.08 7.06
C ALA A 29 4.08 -37.54 7.25
N LEU A 30 4.44 -37.86 8.49
CA LEU A 30 5.56 -38.75 8.82
C LEU A 30 5.00 -39.91 9.63
N HIS A 31 5.26 -41.11 9.12
CA HIS A 31 4.84 -42.39 9.67
C HIS A 31 5.24 -42.57 11.15
N ARG A 32 4.27 -42.94 11.99
CA ARG A 32 4.50 -43.88 13.09
C ARG A 32 3.24 -44.73 13.32
N THR A 33 3.37 -46.02 13.09
CA THR A 33 2.38 -47.07 13.31
C THR A 33 2.02 -47.20 14.79
N ALA A 34 0.75 -46.97 15.12
CA ALA A 34 0.12 -47.48 16.32
C ALA A 34 -1.40 -47.60 16.08
N THR A 35 -1.88 -48.84 16.04
CA THR A 35 -3.27 -49.21 15.82
C THR A 35 -4.15 -48.70 16.97
N LYS A 36 -5.02 -47.72 16.70
CA LYS A 36 -6.19 -47.41 17.54
C LYS A 36 -7.40 -47.26 16.62
N SER A 37 -8.39 -48.10 16.86
CA SER A 37 -9.73 -48.02 16.28
C SER A 37 -10.35 -46.65 16.62
N VAL A 38 -10.52 -45.81 15.60
CA VAL A 38 -11.24 -44.54 15.71
C VAL A 38 -12.57 -44.71 14.97
N THR A 39 -13.65 -44.55 15.72
CA THR A 39 -15.01 -44.32 15.20
C THR A 39 -15.01 -43.10 14.29
N LEU A 40 -15.45 -43.28 13.05
CA LEU A 40 -15.62 -42.22 12.05
C LEU A 40 -16.80 -41.33 12.46
N ASP A 41 -16.51 -40.24 13.19
CA ASP A 41 -17.38 -39.06 13.16
C ASP A 41 -17.07 -38.28 11.88
N ALA A 42 -17.93 -38.48 10.88
CA ALA A 42 -17.89 -37.76 9.62
C ALA A 42 -18.52 -36.37 9.78
N THR A 43 -17.75 -35.42 10.29
CA THR A 43 -17.95 -33.99 9.97
C THR A 43 -16.69 -33.51 9.27
N ALA A 44 -16.50 -33.96 8.03
CA ALA A 44 -15.55 -33.35 7.13
C ALA A 44 -16.12 -32.00 6.70
N THR A 45 -15.69 -30.92 7.34
CA THR A 45 -15.90 -29.56 6.85
C THR A 45 -15.18 -29.46 5.51
N THR A 46 -15.93 -29.42 4.41
CA THR A 46 -15.38 -29.10 3.09
C THR A 46 -14.63 -27.77 3.21
N PRO A 47 -13.36 -27.66 2.77
CA PRO A 47 -12.68 -26.38 2.77
C PRO A 47 -13.50 -25.41 1.93
N THR A 48 -14.00 -24.34 2.56
CA THR A 48 -14.68 -23.27 1.86
C THR A 48 -13.62 -22.56 1.02
N ILE A 49 -13.75 -22.65 -0.30
CA ILE A 49 -12.87 -21.97 -1.26
C ILE A 49 -12.98 -20.46 -1.03
N SER A 50 -11.85 -19.76 -0.90
CA SER A 50 -11.82 -18.31 -0.65
C SER A 50 -12.47 -17.58 -1.82
N ALA A 51 -13.19 -16.49 -1.54
CA ALA A 51 -13.77 -15.65 -2.60
C ALA A 51 -12.67 -15.05 -3.49
N ARG A 52 -11.46 -14.87 -2.96
CA ARG A 52 -10.28 -14.41 -3.70
C ARG A 52 -9.87 -15.34 -4.84
N GLU A 53 -10.20 -16.64 -4.76
CA GLU A 53 -9.75 -17.66 -5.71
C GLU A 53 -10.69 -17.82 -6.93
N SER A 54 -11.60 -16.87 -7.16
CA SER A 54 -12.51 -16.90 -8.30
C SER A 54 -12.85 -15.51 -8.84
N GLY A 55 -13.50 -15.46 -10.01
CA GLY A 55 -14.13 -14.26 -10.54
C GLY A 55 -13.16 -13.09 -10.79
N LEU A 56 -13.67 -11.88 -10.61
CA LEU A 56 -12.89 -10.65 -10.75
C LEU A 56 -11.81 -10.53 -9.66
N ALA A 57 -12.08 -11.02 -8.45
CA ALA A 57 -11.11 -11.02 -7.35
C ALA A 57 -9.82 -11.74 -7.74
N LEU A 58 -9.93 -12.96 -8.31
CA LEU A 58 -8.77 -13.71 -8.78
C LEU A 58 -8.05 -12.98 -9.92
N LEU A 59 -8.79 -12.41 -10.88
CA LEU A 59 -8.19 -11.68 -12.00
C LEU A 59 -7.40 -10.46 -11.53
N LEU A 60 -7.93 -9.71 -10.56
CA LEU A 60 -7.22 -8.60 -9.94
C LEU A 60 -5.98 -9.07 -9.19
N ASP A 61 -6.09 -10.15 -8.40
CA ASP A 61 -4.96 -10.70 -7.63
C ASP A 61 -3.82 -11.19 -8.53
N ASP A 62 -4.13 -12.09 -9.46
CA ASP A 62 -3.15 -12.67 -10.36
C ASP A 62 -2.61 -11.62 -11.35
N GLY A 63 -3.49 -10.77 -11.87
CA GLY A 63 -3.15 -9.74 -12.85
C GLY A 63 -2.26 -8.63 -12.29
N THR A 64 -2.30 -8.40 -10.97
CA THR A 64 -1.44 -7.42 -10.29
C THR A 64 -0.25 -8.05 -9.58
N ARG A 65 -0.10 -9.39 -9.59
CA ARG A 65 1.00 -10.11 -8.90
C ARG A 65 2.39 -9.58 -9.25
N LYS A 66 2.65 -9.24 -10.53
CA LYS A 66 3.95 -8.67 -10.93
C LYS A 66 4.19 -7.28 -10.31
N SER A 67 3.16 -6.44 -10.29
CA SER A 67 3.20 -5.13 -9.67
C SER A 67 3.38 -5.22 -8.16
N HIS A 68 2.72 -6.20 -7.51
CA HIS A 68 3.00 -6.59 -6.13
C HIS A 68 4.48 -6.99 -5.94
N SER A 69 5.00 -7.91 -6.74
CA SER A 69 6.40 -8.36 -6.64
C SER A 69 7.41 -7.21 -6.85
N MET A 70 7.07 -6.23 -7.69
CA MET A 70 7.91 -5.03 -7.87
C MET A 70 7.88 -4.13 -6.63
N ALA A 71 6.70 -3.90 -6.03
CA ALA A 71 6.57 -3.19 -4.77
C ALA A 71 7.21 -3.94 -3.59
N GLU A 72 7.27 -5.26 -3.66
CA GLU A 72 7.91 -6.13 -2.66
C GLU A 72 9.43 -6.29 -2.88
N ASN A 73 9.99 -5.73 -3.95
CA ASN A 73 11.42 -5.81 -4.23
C ASN A 73 12.20 -5.22 -3.03
N THR A 74 13.18 -5.96 -2.53
CA THR A 74 13.97 -5.61 -1.34
C THR A 74 14.66 -4.25 -1.44
N ALA A 75 14.96 -3.77 -2.65
CA ALA A 75 15.47 -2.41 -2.87
C ALA A 75 14.38 -1.35 -2.65
N PHE A 76 13.16 -1.58 -3.14
CA PHE A 76 12.01 -0.72 -2.91
C PHE A 76 11.62 -0.75 -1.43
N VAL A 77 11.45 -1.92 -0.82
CA VAL A 77 11.12 -2.08 0.59
C VAL A 77 12.20 -1.47 1.50
N GLY A 78 13.48 -1.70 1.18
CA GLY A 78 14.59 -1.12 1.92
C GLY A 78 14.75 0.39 1.74
N GLY A 79 14.36 0.94 0.59
CA GLY A 79 14.25 2.37 0.34
C GLY A 79 13.00 2.98 0.98
N PHE A 80 11.91 2.23 1.04
CA PHE A 80 10.64 2.60 1.65
C PHE A 80 10.75 2.76 3.16
N PHE A 81 11.36 1.78 3.85
CA PHE A 81 11.61 1.91 5.29
C PHE A 81 12.64 2.99 5.63
N ARG A 82 13.64 3.22 4.75
CA ARG A 82 14.54 4.38 4.89
C ARG A 82 13.81 5.69 4.64
N GLY A 83 12.90 5.70 3.67
CA GLY A 83 12.01 6.80 3.36
C GLY A 83 11.15 7.17 4.55
N MET A 84 10.50 6.20 5.18
CA MET A 84 9.64 6.38 6.34
C MET A 84 10.40 6.52 7.68
N SER A 85 11.72 6.58 7.67
CA SER A 85 12.51 6.68 8.90
C SER A 85 12.47 8.08 9.54
N SER A 86 11.88 9.07 8.85
CA SER A 86 11.74 10.43 9.37
C SER A 86 10.28 10.86 9.48
N LYS A 87 9.97 11.64 10.52
CA LYS A 87 8.64 12.21 10.73
C LYS A 87 8.20 13.09 9.55
N LYS A 88 9.17 13.77 8.91
CA LYS A 88 8.93 14.63 7.74
C LYS A 88 8.50 13.80 6.52
N SER A 89 9.21 12.72 6.21
CA SER A 89 8.89 11.87 5.07
C SER A 89 7.55 11.15 5.28
N PHE A 90 7.27 10.70 6.50
CA PHE A 90 5.98 10.11 6.82
C PHE A 90 4.84 11.12 6.67
N ALA A 91 5.02 12.34 7.17
CA ALA A 91 4.07 13.44 6.95
C ALA A 91 3.83 13.71 5.45
N GLN A 92 4.87 13.68 4.60
CA GLN A 92 4.74 13.83 3.14
C GLN A 92 3.92 12.70 2.50
N LEU A 93 4.09 11.47 2.97
CA LEU A 93 3.26 10.34 2.54
C LEU A 93 1.80 10.56 2.97
N THR A 94 1.56 10.92 4.24
CA THR A 94 0.23 11.27 4.76
C THR A 94 -0.43 12.36 3.92
N ALA A 95 0.29 13.43 3.59
CA ALA A 95 -0.21 14.51 2.73
C ALA A 95 -0.59 14.01 1.33
N SER A 96 0.25 13.16 0.73
CA SER A 96 -0.02 12.59 -0.59
C SER A 96 -1.28 11.71 -0.57
N LEU A 97 -1.39 10.84 0.44
CA LEU A 97 -2.57 10.00 0.66
C LEU A 97 -3.82 10.85 0.90
N TYR A 98 -3.75 11.94 1.70
CA TYR A 98 -4.90 12.82 1.94
C TYR A 98 -5.54 13.27 0.63
N PHE A 99 -4.77 13.84 -0.30
CA PHE A 99 -5.33 14.33 -1.56
C PHE A 99 -5.85 13.21 -2.46
N ILE A 100 -5.22 12.03 -2.43
CA ILE A 100 -5.67 10.85 -3.19
C ILE A 100 -7.03 10.38 -2.65
N TYR A 101 -7.17 10.20 -1.34
CA TYR A 101 -8.41 9.74 -0.72
C TYR A 101 -9.50 10.80 -0.81
N GLU A 102 -9.20 12.09 -0.66
CA GLU A 102 -10.14 13.18 -0.89
C GLU A 102 -10.74 13.10 -2.32
N ALA A 103 -9.89 12.92 -3.33
CA ALA A 103 -10.34 12.79 -4.70
C ALA A 103 -11.16 11.51 -4.94
N MET A 104 -10.69 10.39 -4.37
CA MET A 104 -11.28 9.07 -4.54
C MET A 104 -12.67 9.01 -3.89
N GLU A 105 -12.75 9.38 -2.62
CA GLU A 105 -13.98 9.37 -1.83
C GLU A 105 -14.97 10.44 -2.28
N GLY A 106 -14.48 11.56 -2.79
CA GLY A 106 -15.28 12.57 -3.47
C GLY A 106 -15.88 12.07 -4.78
N ALA A 107 -15.16 11.26 -5.56
CA ALA A 107 -15.67 10.66 -6.80
C ALA A 107 -16.74 9.59 -6.52
N PHE A 108 -16.58 8.80 -5.47
CA PHE A 108 -17.55 7.75 -5.10
C PHE A 108 -18.87 8.34 -4.60
N GLY A 109 -18.79 9.47 -3.89
CA GLY A 109 -19.96 10.16 -3.34
C GLY A 109 -20.82 10.91 -4.36
N GLN A 110 -20.46 10.93 -5.65
CA GLN A 110 -21.23 11.63 -6.68
C GLN A 110 -22.55 10.88 -6.99
N GLU A 111 -23.62 11.64 -7.26
CA GLU A 111 -24.93 11.07 -7.60
C GLU A 111 -24.87 10.20 -8.86
N ASP A 112 -23.99 10.53 -9.80
CA ASP A 112 -23.77 9.85 -11.06
C ASP A 112 -22.49 8.97 -11.05
N ALA A 113 -21.96 8.62 -9.87
CA ALA A 113 -20.91 7.62 -9.74
C ALA A 113 -21.40 6.25 -10.26
N GLY A 114 -20.45 5.45 -10.76
CA GLY A 114 -20.72 4.12 -11.32
C GLY A 114 -21.48 3.21 -10.36
N ALA A 115 -22.34 2.35 -10.90
CA ALA A 115 -23.16 1.46 -10.09
C ALA A 115 -22.29 0.44 -9.34
N ALA A 116 -21.24 -0.07 -9.98
CA ALA A 116 -20.29 -0.98 -9.33
C ALA A 116 -19.42 -0.23 -8.31
N VAL A 117 -19.03 1.02 -8.60
CA VAL A 117 -18.33 1.88 -7.62
C VAL A 117 -19.13 2.02 -6.33
N LYS A 118 -20.42 2.37 -6.44
CA LYS A 118 -21.33 2.50 -5.28
C LYS A 118 -21.57 1.17 -4.58
N ALA A 119 -21.66 0.07 -5.32
CA ALA A 119 -21.84 -1.26 -4.75
C ALA A 119 -20.63 -1.75 -3.95
N MET A 120 -19.45 -1.16 -4.18
CA MET A 120 -18.20 -1.44 -3.46
C MET A 120 -17.84 -0.38 -2.42
N ASP A 121 -18.66 0.66 -2.28
CA ASP A 121 -18.41 1.81 -1.40
C ASP A 121 -18.86 1.52 0.03
N PHE A 122 -18.09 0.72 0.75
CA PHE A 122 -18.35 0.42 2.17
C PHE A 122 -17.99 1.64 3.03
N PRO A 123 -18.93 2.22 3.82
CA PRO A 123 -18.62 3.36 4.68
C PRO A 123 -17.49 3.08 5.69
N SER A 124 -17.37 1.85 6.18
CA SER A 124 -16.30 1.39 7.08
C SER A 124 -14.90 1.43 6.44
N LEU A 125 -14.80 1.56 5.12
CA LEU A 125 -13.55 1.75 4.38
C LEU A 125 -13.16 3.22 4.19
N ARG A 126 -14.03 4.19 4.47
CA ARG A 126 -13.74 5.61 4.23
C ARG A 126 -12.66 6.14 5.18
N ARG A 127 -11.61 6.74 4.63
CA ARG A 127 -10.41 7.19 5.34
C ARG A 127 -10.28 8.69 5.46
N LEU A 128 -11.09 9.49 4.75
CA LEU A 128 -10.92 10.95 4.75
C LEU A 128 -10.89 11.55 6.17
N GLU A 129 -11.83 11.19 7.03
CA GLU A 129 -11.85 11.69 8.41
C GLU A 129 -10.60 11.27 9.21
N SER A 130 -10.18 10.01 9.10
CA SER A 130 -8.99 9.52 9.78
C SER A 130 -7.71 10.22 9.31
N ILE A 131 -7.55 10.43 8.00
CA ILE A 131 -6.35 11.07 7.48
C ILE A 131 -6.34 12.58 7.72
N GLU A 132 -7.50 13.24 7.83
CA GLU A 132 -7.57 14.64 8.26
C GLU A 132 -7.03 14.86 9.69
N ARG A 133 -7.28 13.90 10.59
CA ARG A 133 -6.69 13.91 11.94
C ARG A 133 -5.17 13.79 11.90
N ASP A 134 -4.66 12.90 11.04
CA ASP A 134 -3.20 12.77 10.85
C ASP A 134 -2.59 14.02 10.19
N MET A 135 -3.30 14.66 9.26
CA MET A 135 -2.87 15.92 8.65
C MET A 135 -2.76 17.03 9.69
N GLU A 136 -3.72 17.14 10.61
CA GLU A 136 -3.64 18.09 11.72
C GLU A 136 -2.48 17.76 12.67
N TYR A 137 -2.23 16.49 12.96
CA TYR A 137 -1.10 16.05 13.78
C TYR A 137 0.26 16.46 13.16
N TYR A 138 0.45 16.26 11.85
CA TYR A 138 1.74 16.51 11.21
C TYR A 138 1.96 17.96 10.77
N TYR A 139 0.90 18.68 10.38
CA TYR A 139 0.99 20.00 9.76
C TYR A 139 0.27 21.11 10.54
N GLY A 140 -0.40 20.77 11.65
CA GLY A 140 -1.15 21.70 12.48
C GLY A 140 -2.49 22.12 11.86
N THR A 141 -3.31 22.84 12.62
CA THR A 141 -4.69 23.23 12.25
C THR A 141 -4.84 24.00 10.93
N SER A 142 -3.76 24.63 10.46
CA SER A 142 -3.76 25.41 9.21
C SER A 142 -3.40 24.58 7.96
N TRP A 143 -3.27 23.25 8.09
CA TRP A 143 -2.77 22.40 7.01
C TRP A 143 -3.56 22.54 5.70
N ARG A 144 -4.88 22.75 5.76
CA ARG A 144 -5.74 22.93 4.57
C ARG A 144 -5.28 24.09 3.68
N SER A 145 -4.79 25.17 4.28
CA SER A 145 -4.35 26.35 3.52
C SER A 145 -2.89 26.29 3.10
N THR A 146 -2.07 25.45 3.75
CA THR A 146 -0.61 25.45 3.58
C THR A 146 -0.06 24.24 2.82
N VAL A 147 -0.67 23.06 2.97
CA VAL A 147 -0.17 21.82 2.37
C VAL A 147 -0.68 21.68 0.93
N ARG A 148 0.17 21.19 0.04
CA ARG A 148 -0.15 20.98 -1.38
C ARG A 148 0.25 19.56 -1.80
N PRO A 149 -0.48 18.95 -2.74
CA PRO A 149 -0.14 17.62 -3.24
C PRO A 149 1.21 17.65 -3.92
N SER A 150 2.00 16.58 -3.78
CA SER A 150 3.24 16.37 -4.52
C SER A 150 2.97 16.17 -6.03
N PRO A 151 3.98 16.23 -6.91
CA PRO A 151 3.79 15.93 -8.33
C PRO A 151 3.14 14.56 -8.60
N ALA A 152 3.60 13.47 -7.97
CA ALA A 152 3.00 12.15 -8.15
C ALA A 152 1.58 12.07 -7.59
N ALA A 153 1.32 12.65 -6.41
CA ALA A 153 -0.03 12.72 -5.85
C ALA A 153 -0.98 13.51 -6.77
N ARG A 154 -0.52 14.63 -7.35
CA ARG A 154 -1.31 15.39 -8.34
C ARG A 154 -1.66 14.56 -9.58
N ALA A 155 -0.71 13.79 -10.10
CA ALA A 155 -0.95 12.93 -11.25
C ALA A 155 -1.99 11.85 -10.93
N TYR A 156 -1.89 11.23 -9.74
CA TYR A 156 -2.85 10.23 -9.29
C TYR A 156 -4.25 10.83 -9.09
N VAL A 157 -4.34 11.99 -8.42
CA VAL A 157 -5.60 12.74 -8.28
C VAL A 157 -6.19 13.11 -9.64
N ALA A 158 -5.37 13.51 -10.60
CA ALA A 158 -5.84 13.82 -11.95
C ALA A 158 -6.49 12.62 -12.63
N ARG A 159 -5.91 11.41 -12.49
CA ARG A 159 -6.51 10.17 -13.03
C ARG A 159 -7.87 9.87 -12.39
N ILE A 160 -7.97 9.98 -11.06
CA ILE A 160 -9.25 9.78 -10.35
C ILE A 160 -10.32 10.75 -10.85
N LYS A 161 -9.96 12.03 -10.99
CA LYS A 161 -10.88 13.07 -11.48
C LYS A 161 -11.26 12.86 -12.95
N GLU A 162 -10.34 12.40 -13.78
CA GLU A 162 -10.61 12.04 -15.18
C GLU A 162 -11.67 10.93 -15.27
N LEU A 163 -11.54 9.87 -14.46
CA LEU A 163 -12.51 8.79 -14.40
C LEU A 163 -13.86 9.26 -13.84
N GLY A 164 -13.85 9.98 -12.71
CA GLY A 164 -15.08 10.46 -12.07
C GLY A 164 -15.89 11.44 -12.96
N ALA A 165 -15.20 12.29 -13.72
CA ALA A 165 -15.82 13.25 -14.63
C ALA A 165 -16.10 12.66 -16.04
N SER A 166 -15.93 11.35 -16.24
CA SER A 166 -16.13 10.75 -17.56
C SER A 166 -17.61 10.68 -17.93
N GLU A 167 -17.96 11.12 -19.13
CA GLU A 167 -19.30 10.94 -19.70
C GLU A 167 -19.60 9.47 -20.07
N ASP A 168 -18.57 8.63 -20.14
CA ASP A 168 -18.72 7.18 -20.37
C ASP A 168 -18.90 6.46 -19.02
N PRO A 169 -20.09 5.90 -18.73
CA PRO A 169 -20.35 5.22 -17.47
C PRO A 169 -19.37 4.08 -17.20
N LYS A 170 -18.88 3.39 -18.23
CA LYS A 170 -17.95 2.26 -18.08
C LYS A 170 -16.60 2.71 -17.52
N LYS A 171 -16.14 3.90 -17.93
CA LYS A 171 -14.89 4.48 -17.39
C LYS A 171 -15.03 4.84 -15.92
N LYS A 172 -16.20 5.30 -15.47
CA LYS A 172 -16.44 5.55 -14.05
C LYS A 172 -16.29 4.26 -13.22
N GLU A 173 -16.69 3.11 -13.75
CA GLU A 173 -16.56 1.82 -13.06
C GLU A 173 -15.10 1.40 -12.80
N LEU A 174 -14.13 1.94 -13.57
CA LEU A 174 -12.71 1.68 -13.33
C LEU A 174 -12.22 2.17 -11.95
N LEU A 175 -12.98 3.05 -11.29
CA LEU A 175 -12.75 3.45 -9.90
C LEU A 175 -12.83 2.26 -8.91
N VAL A 176 -13.45 1.14 -9.28
CA VAL A 176 -13.39 -0.11 -8.49
C VAL A 176 -11.94 -0.61 -8.36
N ALA A 177 -11.09 -0.45 -9.39
CA ALA A 177 -9.68 -0.81 -9.32
C ALA A 177 -8.90 0.04 -8.30
N HIS A 178 -9.30 1.31 -8.12
CA HIS A 178 -8.72 2.19 -7.10
C HIS A 178 -9.08 1.72 -5.70
N GLN A 179 -10.36 1.36 -5.47
CA GLN A 179 -10.83 0.79 -4.21
C GLN A 179 -10.09 -0.50 -3.87
N TYR A 180 -9.98 -1.41 -4.85
CA TYR A 180 -9.23 -2.66 -4.72
C TYR A 180 -7.79 -2.41 -4.24
N THR A 181 -7.03 -1.62 -4.99
CA THR A 181 -5.60 -1.45 -4.69
C THR A 181 -5.34 -0.68 -3.39
N ARG A 182 -6.19 0.30 -3.07
CA ARG A 182 -6.00 1.14 -1.88
C ARG A 182 -6.57 0.49 -0.62
N TYR A 183 -7.89 0.26 -0.56
CA TYR A 183 -8.54 -0.19 0.68
C TYR A 183 -8.10 -1.58 1.11
N LEU A 184 -7.95 -2.54 0.19
CA LEU A 184 -7.43 -3.85 0.58
C LEU A 184 -5.96 -3.76 1.00
N GLY A 185 -5.15 -2.96 0.31
CA GLY A 185 -3.76 -2.72 0.70
C GLY A 185 -3.64 -2.18 2.13
N ASP A 186 -4.52 -1.24 2.49
CA ASP A 186 -4.58 -0.68 3.84
C ASP A 186 -5.05 -1.71 4.87
N LEU A 187 -6.04 -2.56 4.55
CA LEU A 187 -6.53 -3.61 5.46
C LEU A 187 -5.52 -4.73 5.71
N PHE A 188 -4.76 -5.12 4.68
CA PHE A 188 -3.75 -6.16 4.81
C PHE A 188 -2.51 -5.68 5.58
N GLY A 189 -2.02 -4.47 5.28
CA GLY A 189 -0.73 -3.98 5.76
C GLY A 189 -0.80 -2.85 6.79
N GLY A 190 -1.96 -2.20 6.95
CA GLY A 190 -2.08 -0.93 7.67
C GLY A 190 -1.70 -1.02 9.14
N GLN A 191 -2.13 -2.07 9.84
CA GLN A 191 -1.81 -2.27 11.26
C GLN A 191 -0.29 -2.47 11.48
N MET A 192 0.37 -3.19 10.57
CA MET A 192 1.83 -3.34 10.61
C MET A 192 2.53 -2.01 10.33
N MET A 193 2.04 -1.25 9.34
CA MET A 193 2.54 0.06 8.98
C MET A 193 2.42 1.06 10.13
N ALA A 194 1.26 1.12 10.78
CA ALA A 194 1.01 1.94 11.97
C ALA A 194 1.96 1.59 13.10
N GLY A 195 2.06 0.29 13.45
CA GLY A 195 2.95 -0.16 14.52
C GLY A 195 4.42 0.16 14.25
N MET A 196 4.86 0.04 12.99
CA MET A 196 6.21 0.40 12.59
C MET A 196 6.45 1.91 12.70
N ALA A 197 5.53 2.73 12.18
CA ALA A 197 5.62 4.19 12.22
C ALA A 197 5.62 4.72 13.66
N THR A 198 4.71 4.23 14.51
CA THR A 198 4.64 4.60 15.92
C THR A 198 5.97 4.34 16.62
N LYS A 199 6.56 3.15 16.38
CA LYS A 199 7.85 2.78 17.00
C LYS A 199 9.03 3.57 16.42
N SER A 200 9.14 3.69 15.10
CA SER A 200 10.30 4.31 14.45
C SER A 200 10.34 5.82 14.65
N LEU A 201 9.17 6.46 14.70
CA LEU A 201 9.04 7.92 14.82
C LEU A 201 8.82 8.38 16.27
N GLY A 202 8.64 7.44 17.21
CA GLY A 202 8.36 7.75 18.61
C GLY A 202 7.04 8.50 18.79
N LEU A 203 5.99 8.04 18.10
CA LEU A 203 4.65 8.65 18.20
C LEU A 203 3.97 8.19 19.49
N ASP A 204 3.16 9.07 20.08
CA ASP A 204 2.22 8.67 21.12
C ASP A 204 1.16 7.72 20.54
N GLU A 205 0.60 6.86 21.39
CA GLU A 205 -0.36 5.84 20.97
C GLU A 205 -1.57 6.46 20.23
N GLY A 206 -1.84 5.97 19.03
CA GLY A 206 -2.95 6.43 18.17
C GLY A 206 -2.78 7.81 17.53
N GLN A 207 -1.64 8.49 17.71
CA GLN A 207 -1.39 9.82 17.12
C GLN A 207 -0.57 9.73 15.83
N GLY A 208 -1.03 10.40 14.76
CA GLY A 208 -0.34 10.46 13.46
C GLY A 208 -0.43 9.17 12.63
N VAL A 209 -1.24 8.20 13.06
CA VAL A 209 -1.45 6.93 12.34
C VAL A 209 -2.93 6.53 12.28
N ALA A 210 -3.84 7.48 12.52
CA ALA A 210 -5.28 7.24 12.54
C ALA A 210 -5.79 6.67 11.20
N PHE A 211 -5.16 7.02 10.07
CA PHE A 211 -5.45 6.48 8.75
C PHE A 211 -5.44 4.95 8.67
N TYR A 212 -4.62 4.29 9.49
CA TYR A 212 -4.46 2.84 9.47
C TYR A 212 -5.40 2.11 10.44
N ASP A 213 -6.21 2.86 11.20
CA ASP A 213 -7.18 2.32 12.13
C ASP A 213 -8.56 2.21 11.48
N PHE A 214 -9.20 1.06 11.65
CA PHE A 214 -10.48 0.69 11.03
C PHE A 214 -11.47 0.30 12.13
N PRO A 215 -11.97 1.27 12.93
CA PRO A 215 -12.75 0.99 14.14
C PRO A 215 -14.09 0.29 13.85
N ASP A 216 -14.61 0.42 12.63
CA ASP A 216 -15.87 -0.18 12.20
C ASP A 216 -15.70 -1.59 11.57
N ILE A 217 -14.49 -2.16 11.63
CA ILE A 217 -14.17 -3.49 11.09
C ILE A 217 -13.55 -4.35 12.19
N ASP A 218 -14.36 -5.25 12.75
CA ASP A 218 -13.93 -6.13 13.85
C ASP A 218 -12.91 -7.19 13.41
N ASN A 219 -13.07 -7.73 12.19
CA ASN A 219 -12.24 -8.81 11.65
C ASN A 219 -11.87 -8.54 10.20
N ASN A 220 -10.64 -8.04 9.99
CA ASN A 220 -10.12 -7.72 8.65
C ASN A 220 -10.21 -8.91 7.69
N LYS A 221 -9.93 -10.14 8.14
CA LYS A 221 -9.91 -11.30 7.26
C LYS A 221 -11.31 -11.62 6.73
N GLU A 222 -12.30 -11.62 7.60
CA GLU A 222 -13.70 -11.87 7.23
C GLU A 222 -14.23 -10.75 6.33
N PHE A 223 -13.93 -9.49 6.66
CA PHE A 223 -14.32 -8.34 5.84
C PHE A 223 -13.69 -8.38 4.44
N ILE A 224 -12.42 -8.76 4.32
CA ILE A 224 -11.75 -8.91 3.02
C ILE A 224 -12.41 -10.01 2.17
N GLU A 225 -12.79 -11.14 2.77
CA GLU A 225 -13.52 -12.20 2.07
C GLU A 225 -14.91 -11.73 1.60
N GLU A 226 -15.64 -10.97 2.43
CA GLU A 226 -16.90 -10.34 2.04
C GLU A 226 -16.70 -9.35 0.89
N TRP A 227 -15.67 -8.51 0.95
CA TRP A 227 -15.33 -7.58 -0.10
C TRP A 227 -15.06 -8.31 -1.42
N TYR A 228 -14.30 -9.41 -1.40
CA TYR A 228 -14.05 -10.22 -2.60
C TYR A 228 -15.32 -10.88 -3.13
N ALA A 229 -16.20 -11.38 -2.25
CA ALA A 229 -17.47 -11.96 -2.66
C ALA A 229 -18.36 -10.92 -3.37
N GLN A 230 -18.45 -9.70 -2.82
CA GLN A 230 -19.16 -8.58 -3.43
C GLN A 230 -18.54 -8.20 -4.78
N CYS A 231 -17.20 -8.09 -4.86
CA CYS A 231 -16.46 -7.80 -6.09
C CYS A 231 -16.75 -8.83 -7.20
N ASN A 232 -16.82 -10.12 -6.84
CA ASN A 232 -17.14 -11.19 -7.78
C ASN A 232 -18.59 -11.18 -8.27
N SER A 233 -19.50 -10.55 -7.53
CA SER A 233 -20.91 -10.42 -7.92
C SER A 233 -21.18 -9.31 -8.93
N LEU A 234 -20.21 -8.42 -9.15
CA LEU A 234 -20.36 -7.27 -10.06
C LEU A 234 -20.53 -7.75 -11.52
N PRO A 235 -21.49 -7.18 -12.27
CA PRO A 235 -21.89 -7.71 -13.58
C PRO A 235 -20.97 -7.25 -14.73
N PHE A 236 -19.66 -7.35 -14.54
CA PHE A 236 -18.68 -6.99 -15.57
C PHE A 236 -18.53 -8.07 -16.64
N SER A 237 -18.47 -7.65 -17.89
CA SER A 237 -18.01 -8.48 -19.00
C SER A 237 -16.51 -8.80 -18.87
N GLU A 238 -16.04 -9.83 -19.56
CA GLU A 238 -14.60 -10.19 -19.55
C GLU A 238 -13.70 -9.06 -20.05
N VAL A 239 -14.18 -8.20 -20.95
CA VAL A 239 -13.43 -7.03 -21.42
C VAL A 239 -13.31 -5.98 -20.30
N GLU A 240 -14.41 -5.67 -19.61
CA GLU A 240 -14.41 -4.72 -18.49
C GLU A 240 -13.55 -5.23 -17.32
N LYS A 241 -13.56 -6.54 -17.05
CA LYS A 241 -12.66 -7.15 -16.06
C LYS A 241 -11.19 -6.97 -16.43
N ALA A 242 -10.83 -7.13 -17.71
CA ALA A 242 -9.46 -6.89 -18.17
C ALA A 242 -9.07 -5.40 -18.02
N GLU A 243 -9.96 -4.47 -18.36
CA GLU A 243 -9.74 -3.03 -18.18
C GLU A 243 -9.55 -2.66 -16.69
N LEU A 244 -10.29 -3.29 -15.78
CA LEU A 244 -10.10 -3.13 -14.34
C LEU A 244 -8.73 -3.62 -13.86
N VAL A 245 -8.24 -4.74 -14.40
CA VAL A 245 -6.90 -5.26 -14.10
C VAL A 245 -5.81 -4.30 -14.62
N ASP A 246 -6.00 -3.74 -15.81
CA ASP A 246 -5.08 -2.76 -16.38
C ASP A 246 -5.06 -1.46 -15.54
N GLU A 247 -6.24 -0.96 -15.14
CA GLU A 247 -6.33 0.19 -14.24
C GLU A 247 -5.68 -0.11 -12.89
N ALA A 248 -5.90 -1.29 -12.31
CA ALA A 248 -5.26 -1.67 -11.04
C ALA A 248 -3.73 -1.64 -11.15
N ASN A 249 -3.16 -2.13 -12.26
CA ASN A 249 -1.72 -2.04 -12.52
C ASN A 249 -1.24 -0.59 -12.67
N LEU A 250 -2.02 0.29 -13.31
CA LEU A 250 -1.74 1.73 -13.35
C LEU A 250 -1.75 2.34 -11.95
N VAL A 251 -2.72 1.96 -11.12
CA VAL A 251 -2.82 2.38 -9.72
C VAL A 251 -1.58 1.96 -8.93
N PHE A 252 -1.10 0.72 -9.06
CA PHE A 252 0.17 0.29 -8.44
C PHE A 252 1.35 1.17 -8.88
N LYS A 253 1.47 1.46 -10.18
CA LYS A 253 2.54 2.33 -10.70
C LYS A 253 2.47 3.74 -10.11
N MET A 254 1.28 4.32 -9.98
CA MET A 254 1.09 5.64 -9.37
C MET A 254 1.45 5.64 -7.88
N ASN A 255 1.12 4.57 -7.15
CA ASN A 255 1.52 4.42 -5.75
C ASN A 255 3.04 4.31 -5.61
N ILE A 256 3.71 3.51 -6.46
CA ILE A 256 5.18 3.44 -6.51
C ILE A 256 5.79 4.83 -6.74
N ALA A 257 5.25 5.61 -7.67
CA ALA A 257 5.72 6.97 -7.94
C ALA A 257 5.59 7.90 -6.71
N VAL A 258 4.50 7.79 -5.94
CA VAL A 258 4.34 8.54 -4.67
C VAL A 258 5.42 8.13 -3.67
N PHE A 259 5.72 6.83 -3.54
CA PHE A 259 6.77 6.36 -2.65
C PHE A 259 8.18 6.77 -3.10
N GLU A 260 8.42 6.87 -4.40
CA GLU A 260 9.69 7.33 -4.97
C GLU A 260 9.98 8.81 -4.68
N GLU A 261 8.95 9.63 -4.45
CA GLU A 261 9.11 11.04 -4.06
C GLU A 261 9.50 11.26 -2.59
N LEU A 262 9.38 10.24 -1.74
CA LEU A 262 9.72 10.35 -0.33
C LEU A 262 11.24 10.49 -0.12
N GLU A 263 11.64 11.39 0.78
CA GLU A 263 13.06 11.58 1.13
C GLU A 263 13.67 10.26 1.62
N GLY A 264 14.67 9.74 0.90
CA GLY A 264 15.30 8.45 1.22
C GLY A 264 14.80 7.25 0.41
N SER A 265 13.92 7.46 -0.58
CA SER A 265 13.50 6.41 -1.53
C SER A 265 14.69 5.75 -2.24
N ALA A 266 14.50 4.53 -2.77
CA ALA A 266 15.57 3.82 -3.48
C ALA A 266 16.16 4.65 -4.63
N ALA A 267 15.33 5.43 -5.34
CA ALA A 267 15.77 6.36 -6.37
C ALA A 267 16.59 7.53 -5.80
N ALA A 268 16.20 8.10 -4.66
CA ALA A 268 16.97 9.14 -3.96
C ALA A 268 18.29 8.59 -3.38
N ALA A 269 18.32 7.34 -2.94
CA ALA A 269 19.53 6.67 -2.45
C ALA A 269 20.50 6.34 -3.59
N VAL A 270 19.98 5.90 -4.75
CA VAL A 270 20.77 5.72 -5.98
C VAL A 270 21.27 7.07 -6.50
N TRP A 271 20.43 8.11 -6.52
CA TRP A 271 20.87 9.45 -6.90
C TRP A 271 21.87 10.06 -5.93
N SER A 272 21.71 9.89 -4.61
CA SER A 272 22.69 10.34 -3.63
C SER A 272 24.00 9.60 -3.76
N PHE A 273 23.97 8.29 -4.04
CA PHE A 273 25.16 7.48 -4.27
C PHE A 273 25.85 7.84 -5.59
N VAL A 274 25.10 8.04 -6.67
CA VAL A 274 25.64 8.46 -7.97
C VAL A 274 26.16 9.89 -7.90
N ALA A 275 25.45 10.81 -7.24
CA ALA A 275 25.87 12.20 -7.05
C ALA A 275 27.09 12.32 -6.15
N SER A 276 27.16 11.57 -5.04
CA SER A 276 28.35 11.54 -4.19
C SER A 276 29.55 10.95 -4.94
N SER A 277 29.35 9.88 -5.72
CA SER A 277 30.39 9.26 -6.56
C SER A 277 30.87 10.21 -7.67
N PHE A 278 29.97 10.98 -8.27
CA PHE A 278 30.33 11.98 -9.29
C PHE A 278 31.06 13.19 -8.69
N LEU A 279 30.65 13.63 -7.50
CA LEU A 279 31.29 14.72 -6.77
C LEU A 279 32.69 14.32 -6.29
N GLU A 280 32.88 13.10 -5.77
CA GLU A 280 34.21 12.55 -5.44
C GLU A 280 35.10 12.47 -6.69
N LYS A 281 34.58 11.91 -7.79
CA LYS A 281 35.34 11.75 -9.04
C LYS A 281 35.70 13.10 -9.69
N SER A 282 34.84 14.11 -9.55
CA SER A 282 35.13 15.48 -10.01
C SER A 282 36.15 16.22 -9.13
N ARG A 283 36.25 15.84 -7.85
CA ARG A 283 37.19 16.38 -6.86
C ARG A 283 38.58 15.75 -6.99
N GLU A 284 38.66 14.52 -7.49
CA GLU A 284 39.91 13.81 -7.83
C GLU A 284 40.42 14.17 -9.24
N ALA A 285 39.53 14.46 -10.20
CA ALA A 285 39.91 14.66 -11.60
C ALA A 285 40.35 16.10 -11.97
N ASN A 286 40.27 17.09 -11.06
CA ASN A 286 40.62 18.47 -11.38
C ASN A 286 41.53 19.13 -10.31
N PRO A 287 42.87 19.12 -10.50
CA PRO A 287 43.82 19.74 -9.58
C PRO A 287 43.66 21.25 -9.41
N VAL A 288 42.94 21.93 -10.31
CA VAL A 288 42.78 23.40 -10.35
C VAL A 288 41.72 23.90 -9.36
N LEU A 289 40.73 23.07 -9.00
CA LEU A 289 39.68 23.44 -8.05
C LEU A 289 40.10 23.34 -6.56
N ARG A 290 41.29 22.80 -6.26
CA ARG A 290 41.85 22.81 -4.89
C ARG A 290 42.27 24.20 -4.41
N GLY A 291 42.43 25.17 -5.32
CA GLY A 291 42.93 26.51 -4.97
C GLY A 291 41.88 27.59 -4.71
N VAL A 292 40.62 27.40 -5.12
CA VAL A 292 39.65 28.52 -5.21
C VAL A 292 38.67 28.59 -4.01
N LEU A 293 38.66 27.60 -3.13
CA LEU A 293 37.83 27.60 -1.90
C LEU A 293 38.63 27.39 -0.61
N GLY A 294 39.95 27.58 -0.66
CA GLY A 294 40.82 27.62 0.54
C GLY A 294 40.95 29.02 1.16
N PHE A 295 40.17 29.99 0.69
CA PHE A 295 40.23 31.38 1.13
C PHE A 295 38.85 32.06 1.06
N LEU A 296 37.82 31.40 1.58
CA LEU A 296 36.57 31.97 2.11
C LEU A 296 36.02 30.98 3.16
#